data_AF-A0A0C1ZMR8-F1
#
_entry.id   AF-A0A0C1ZMR8-F1
#
_cell.length_a   1.000
_cell.length_b   1.000
_cell.length_c   1.000
_cell.angle_alpha   90.00
_cell.angle_beta   90.00
_cell.angle_gamma   90.00
#
_symmetry.space_group_name_H-M   'P 1'
#
loop_
_entity.id
_entity.type
_entity.pdbx_description
1 polymer ?
#
loop_
_entity_poly.entity_id
_entity_poly.type
_entity_poly.pdbx_seq_one_letter_code
_entity_poly.pdbx_strand_id
1 'polypeptide(L)'
;MWAIALGASQLACFIPGDTLGLPCTENGACFDGLVCGQEGVCVEPSIAEDATTPPMGDGDGDGDGDGDPNDASESDDNTTEPGDGDPTDSGDGDGDPTDSGDGDPTDSGDGDGDPTGSGDGDGDPVCGDNIAQGGENCDGTDLKNKTCSDFNYGGGTLACANCSFVFDDCCQGSGQSCASVGCCAGLTCTLLPLLVCQ
;
A
#
# COMPACT_ATOMS: atom_id res chain seq x y z
N MET A 1 0.36 -58.25 25.71
CA MET A 1 1.28 -57.46 24.88
C MET A 1 0.65 -57.26 23.51
N TRP A 2 0.04 -56.10 23.26
CA TRP A 2 -0.34 -55.67 21.92
C TRP A 2 0.60 -54.51 21.58
N ALA A 3 1.56 -54.76 20.70
CA ALA A 3 2.39 -53.71 20.11
C ALA A 3 1.84 -53.46 18.71
N ILE A 4 1.01 -52.43 18.58
CA ILE A 4 0.69 -51.83 17.28
C ILE A 4 1.89 -50.93 16.96
N ALA A 5 2.83 -51.45 16.17
CA ALA A 5 3.87 -50.66 15.55
C ALA A 5 3.29 -49.96 14.31
N LEU A 6 2.57 -48.87 14.52
CA LEU A 6 2.35 -47.83 13.51
C LEU A 6 3.30 -46.69 13.86
N GLY A 7 4.39 -46.56 13.09
CA GLY A 7 5.43 -45.59 13.38
C GLY A 7 6.57 -45.60 12.38
N ALA A 8 6.25 -45.44 11.10
CA ALA A 8 7.18 -44.97 10.08
C ALA A 8 6.39 -44.27 8.96
N SER A 9 5.60 -43.27 9.34
CA SER A 9 5.09 -42.30 8.36
C SER A 9 6.24 -41.39 7.94
N GLN A 10 6.66 -41.55 6.69
CA GLN A 10 6.99 -40.45 5.79
C GLN A 10 8.12 -39.50 6.25
N LEU A 11 9.25 -40.05 6.74
CA LEU A 11 10.53 -39.43 6.43
C LEU A 11 10.95 -39.94 5.05
N ALA A 12 10.31 -39.42 4.00
CA ALA A 12 10.93 -39.43 2.68
C ALA A 12 12.16 -38.51 2.80
N CYS A 13 13.32 -39.14 2.85
CA CYS A 13 14.60 -38.48 2.68
C CYS A 13 14.50 -37.63 1.41
N PHE A 14 14.60 -36.30 1.55
CA PHE A 14 14.78 -35.40 0.42
C PHE A 14 16.16 -35.72 -0.15
N ILE A 15 16.23 -36.73 -1.01
CA ILE A 15 17.42 -37.01 -1.80
C ILE A 15 17.48 -35.88 -2.84
N PRO A 16 18.58 -35.11 -2.90
CA PRO A 16 18.76 -34.15 -3.97
C PRO A 16 18.86 -34.93 -5.29
N GLY A 17 17.81 -34.90 -6.10
CA GLY A 17 17.80 -35.60 -7.39
C GLY A 17 16.48 -35.50 -8.12
N ASP A 18 15.39 -35.99 -7.53
CA ASP A 18 14.18 -36.24 -8.32
C ASP A 18 13.05 -35.28 -7.96
N THR A 19 12.79 -34.28 -8.82
CA THR A 19 11.60 -33.41 -8.71
C THR A 19 10.35 -34.03 -9.33
N LEU A 20 10.37 -35.32 -9.66
CA LEU A 20 9.25 -36.01 -10.33
C LEU A 20 7.96 -35.89 -9.50
N GLY A 21 6.92 -35.30 -10.07
CA GLY A 21 5.62 -35.09 -9.41
C GLY A 21 5.55 -33.87 -8.48
N LEU A 22 6.58 -33.04 -8.41
CA LEU A 22 6.53 -31.76 -7.69
C LEU A 22 5.84 -30.68 -8.54
N PRO A 23 5.17 -29.71 -7.88
CA PRO A 23 4.57 -28.59 -8.59
C PRO A 23 5.63 -27.70 -9.23
N CYS A 24 5.34 -27.23 -10.44
CA CYS A 24 6.20 -26.34 -11.21
C CYS A 24 5.36 -25.33 -11.98
N THR A 25 5.97 -24.18 -12.27
CA THR A 25 5.43 -23.14 -13.16
C THR A 25 6.27 -22.96 -14.43
N GLU A 26 7.49 -23.50 -14.44
CA GLU A 26 8.41 -23.44 -15.56
C GLU A 26 9.38 -24.63 -15.54
N ASN A 27 9.97 -24.96 -16.69
CA ASN A 27 10.89 -26.11 -16.80
C ASN A 27 12.15 -25.96 -15.93
N GLY A 28 12.59 -24.73 -15.66
CA GLY A 28 13.75 -24.47 -14.80
C GLY A 28 13.53 -24.83 -13.33
N ALA A 29 12.28 -25.06 -12.91
CA ALA A 29 11.95 -25.52 -11.56
C ALA A 29 12.10 -27.04 -11.39
N CYS A 30 12.26 -27.78 -12.49
CA CYS A 30 12.43 -29.22 -12.50
C CYS A 30 13.91 -29.59 -12.65
N PHE A 31 14.43 -30.49 -11.81
CA PHE A 31 15.81 -30.99 -11.88
C PHE A 31 15.88 -32.31 -12.67
N ASP A 32 17.10 -32.74 -13.00
CA ASP A 32 17.40 -34.00 -13.69
C ASP A 32 16.77 -34.16 -15.11
N GLY A 33 16.59 -33.04 -15.81
CA GLY A 33 16.10 -33.04 -17.20
C GLY A 33 14.58 -33.24 -17.35
N LEU A 34 13.85 -33.14 -16.24
CA LEU A 34 12.38 -33.12 -16.22
C LEU A 34 11.84 -31.81 -16.80
N VAL A 35 10.61 -31.85 -17.34
CA VAL A 35 9.90 -30.67 -17.86
C VAL A 35 8.62 -30.43 -17.09
N CYS A 36 8.16 -29.19 -17.07
CA CYS A 36 6.91 -28.84 -16.42
C CYS A 36 5.74 -29.21 -17.34
N GLY A 37 4.95 -30.20 -16.93
CA GLY A 37 3.77 -30.64 -17.65
C GLY A 37 2.61 -29.64 -17.54
N GLN A 38 1.58 -29.81 -18.37
CA GLN A 38 0.41 -28.92 -18.43
C GLN A 38 -0.40 -28.88 -17.12
N GLU A 39 -0.33 -29.96 -16.33
CA GLU A 39 -0.94 -30.05 -15.00
C GLU A 39 -0.12 -29.30 -13.92
N GLY A 40 0.94 -28.58 -14.31
CA GLY A 40 1.80 -27.83 -13.39
C GLY A 40 2.66 -28.74 -12.51
N VAL A 41 3.05 -29.91 -13.02
CA VAL A 41 3.89 -30.89 -12.31
C VAL A 41 5.07 -31.35 -13.16
N CYS A 42 6.23 -31.58 -12.53
CA CYS A 42 7.43 -32.04 -13.23
C CYS A 42 7.27 -33.50 -13.67
N VAL A 43 7.48 -33.75 -14.97
CA VAL A 43 7.30 -35.04 -15.63
C VAL A 43 8.49 -35.38 -16.53
N GLU A 44 8.67 -36.67 -16.84
CA GLU A 44 9.70 -37.10 -17.80
C GLU A 44 9.40 -36.54 -19.20
N PRO A 45 10.41 -36.07 -19.94
CA PRO A 45 10.21 -35.48 -21.26
C PRO A 45 9.54 -36.45 -22.24
N SER A 46 9.72 -37.76 -22.06
CA SER A 46 9.06 -38.81 -22.84
C SER A 46 7.53 -38.84 -22.75
N ILE A 47 6.92 -38.17 -21.75
CA ILE A 47 5.46 -37.99 -21.64
C ILE A 47 5.01 -36.54 -21.93
N ALA A 48 5.93 -35.62 -22.19
CA ALA A 48 5.63 -34.22 -22.54
C ALA A 48 5.44 -33.99 -24.05
N GLU A 49 5.76 -34.99 -24.88
CA GLU A 49 5.71 -34.90 -26.35
C GLU A 49 4.27 -34.79 -26.92
N ASP A 50 3.23 -34.97 -26.10
CA ASP A 50 1.82 -34.82 -26.53
C ASP A 50 1.24 -33.42 -26.27
N ALA A 51 2.09 -32.40 -26.13
CA ALA A 51 1.66 -31.00 -25.97
C ALA A 51 2.24 -30.05 -27.03
N THR A 52 2.87 -30.56 -28.10
CA THR A 52 3.36 -29.73 -29.22
C THR A 52 2.27 -29.36 -30.22
N THR A 53 1.23 -28.65 -29.76
CA THR A 53 0.54 -27.70 -30.62
C THR A 53 0.62 -26.30 -30.00
N PRO A 54 1.55 -25.45 -30.45
CA PRO A 54 1.58 -24.05 -30.03
C PRO A 54 0.30 -23.32 -30.49
N PRO A 55 -0.16 -22.30 -29.74
CA PRO A 55 -1.35 -21.53 -30.09
C PRO A 55 -1.11 -20.81 -31.42
N MET A 56 -2.03 -20.97 -32.37
CA MET A 56 -2.14 -20.01 -33.46
C MET A 56 -2.48 -18.66 -32.84
N GLY A 57 -1.58 -17.70 -33.01
CA GLY A 57 -1.86 -16.31 -32.72
C GLY A 57 -2.79 -15.73 -33.78
N ASP A 58 -3.60 -14.78 -33.35
CA ASP A 58 -4.12 -13.73 -34.21
C ASP A 58 -3.77 -12.42 -33.49
N GLY A 59 -2.82 -11.71 -34.08
CA GLY A 59 -2.60 -10.31 -33.76
C GLY A 59 -3.54 -9.47 -34.62
N ASP A 60 -4.15 -8.47 -34.02
CA ASP A 60 -4.68 -7.31 -34.73
C ASP A 60 -4.22 -6.07 -33.96
N GLY A 61 -3.21 -5.41 -34.53
CA GLY A 61 -2.89 -4.05 -34.20
C GLY A 61 -3.63 -3.15 -35.16
N ASP A 62 -4.51 -2.30 -34.62
CA ASP A 62 -5.03 -1.13 -35.31
C ASP A 62 -4.57 0.10 -34.54
N GLY A 63 -3.56 0.77 -35.09
CA GLY A 63 -3.29 2.16 -34.78
C GLY A 63 -4.01 3.01 -35.80
N ASP A 64 -4.74 4.01 -35.33
CA ASP A 64 -4.99 5.27 -36.04
C ASP A 64 -5.07 6.37 -34.98
N GLY A 65 -4.08 7.25 -34.99
CA GLY A 65 -4.10 8.47 -34.21
C GLY A 65 -4.80 9.57 -35.00
N ASP A 66 -5.40 10.51 -34.29
CA ASP A 66 -5.54 11.90 -34.74
C ASP A 66 -5.63 12.77 -33.48
N GLY A 67 -4.54 13.50 -33.21
CA GLY A 67 -4.60 14.66 -32.34
C GLY A 67 -5.05 15.85 -33.18
N ASP A 68 -5.98 16.65 -32.64
CA ASP A 68 -6.17 18.03 -33.05
C ASP A 68 -6.10 18.95 -31.81
N PRO A 69 -5.03 19.74 -31.67
CA PRO A 69 -4.94 20.86 -30.76
C PRO A 69 -5.26 22.14 -31.56
N ASN A 70 -6.54 22.54 -31.68
CA ASN A 70 -7.02 23.92 -31.96
C ASN A 70 -8.48 23.91 -32.48
N ASP A 71 -9.47 23.55 -31.65
CA ASP A 71 -10.87 23.86 -31.97
C ASP A 71 -11.22 25.27 -31.47
N ALA A 72 -10.82 26.26 -32.26
CA ALA A 72 -11.34 27.61 -32.22
C ALA A 72 -12.58 27.67 -33.12
N SER A 73 -13.76 27.58 -32.52
CA SER A 73 -14.99 28.04 -33.18
C SER A 73 -15.34 29.43 -32.64
N GLU A 74 -14.76 30.46 -33.25
CA GLU A 74 -15.32 31.81 -33.25
C GLU A 74 -16.64 31.79 -34.03
N SER A 75 -17.67 32.46 -33.51
CA SER A 75 -18.88 32.80 -34.26
C SER A 75 -19.42 34.14 -33.76
N ASP A 76 -18.96 35.17 -34.46
CA ASP A 76 -19.68 36.35 -34.93
C ASP A 76 -20.16 37.41 -33.92
N ASP A 77 -19.32 38.46 -33.86
CA ASP A 77 -19.67 39.88 -33.96
C ASP A 77 -21.10 40.20 -34.42
N ASN A 78 -21.82 40.95 -33.58
CA ASN A 78 -22.73 41.99 -34.08
C ASN A 78 -22.87 43.15 -33.08
N THR A 79 -21.94 44.09 -33.22
CA THR A 79 -22.05 45.56 -33.08
C THR A 79 -23.16 46.14 -32.20
N THR A 80 -22.78 47.01 -31.25
CA THR A 80 -23.07 48.46 -31.29
C THR A 80 -22.31 49.13 -30.15
N GLU A 81 -21.18 49.76 -30.46
CA GLU A 81 -20.60 50.83 -29.63
C GLU A 81 -21.48 52.08 -29.79
N PRO A 82 -21.87 52.71 -28.68
CA PRO A 82 -21.42 54.08 -28.50
C PRO A 82 -21.13 54.40 -27.03
N GLY A 83 -19.93 54.92 -26.76
CA GLY A 83 -19.72 55.74 -25.57
C GLY A 83 -18.37 55.55 -24.90
N ASP A 84 -17.44 56.45 -25.21
CA ASP A 84 -16.50 56.95 -24.22
C ASP A 84 -17.28 57.37 -22.97
N GLY A 85 -17.01 56.74 -21.83
CA GLY A 85 -17.63 57.09 -20.57
C GLY A 85 -17.36 56.04 -19.51
N ASP A 86 -16.27 56.23 -18.77
CA ASP A 86 -16.11 55.79 -17.39
C ASP A 86 -17.34 56.19 -16.56
N PRO A 87 -18.07 55.23 -15.99
CA PRO A 87 -19.14 55.54 -15.06
C PRO A 87 -19.07 54.59 -13.88
N THR A 88 -18.00 54.65 -13.09
CA THR A 88 -18.07 54.59 -11.62
C THR A 88 -16.67 54.80 -11.05
N ASP A 89 -16.22 56.05 -11.11
CA ASP A 89 -15.58 56.69 -9.96
C ASP A 89 -16.56 56.59 -8.78
N SER A 90 -16.51 55.44 -8.10
CA SER A 90 -16.81 55.36 -6.68
C SER A 90 -15.47 55.44 -6.00
N GLY A 91 -15.01 56.67 -5.80
CA GLY A 91 -13.98 56.96 -4.84
C GLY A 91 -14.41 56.43 -3.48
N ASP A 92 -13.88 55.26 -3.12
CA ASP A 92 -13.84 54.81 -1.74
C ASP A 92 -12.69 55.55 -1.06
N GLY A 93 -12.99 56.82 -0.75
CA GLY A 93 -12.22 57.58 0.20
C GLY A 93 -12.48 57.03 1.60
N ASP A 94 -11.74 56.00 1.98
CA ASP A 94 -11.52 55.67 3.39
C ASP A 94 -10.20 56.28 3.83
N GLY A 95 -10.18 57.62 3.88
CA GLY A 95 -9.31 58.29 4.82
C GLY A 95 -9.77 57.90 6.21
N ASP A 96 -9.02 57.02 6.88
CA ASP A 96 -9.18 56.80 8.32
C ASP A 96 -8.66 58.05 9.06
N PRO A 97 -9.51 58.79 9.81
CA PRO A 97 -9.10 59.95 10.58
C PRO A 97 -8.34 59.60 11.87
N THR A 98 -7.82 58.38 12.01
CA THR A 98 -6.94 57.97 13.11
C THR A 98 -5.50 57.66 12.70
N ASP A 99 -5.09 58.03 11.48
CA ASP A 99 -3.68 58.11 11.10
C ASP A 99 -2.97 59.27 11.85
N SER A 100 -2.70 59.03 13.12
CA SER A 100 -1.44 59.45 13.72
C SER A 100 -0.50 58.25 13.62
N GLY A 101 0.10 58.08 12.44
CA GLY A 101 1.18 57.15 12.22
C GLY A 101 2.27 57.31 13.26
N ASP A 102 2.24 56.42 14.25
CA ASP A 102 3.42 55.97 14.96
C ASP A 102 3.78 54.63 14.30
N GLY A 103 4.67 54.70 13.30
CA GLY A 103 5.25 53.50 12.70
C GLY A 103 5.83 52.62 13.80
N ASP A 104 5.36 51.38 13.86
CA ASP A 104 5.86 50.39 14.79
C ASP A 104 7.28 49.98 14.35
N PRO A 105 8.33 50.21 15.16
CA PRO A 105 9.67 49.72 14.86
C PRO A 105 9.79 48.20 14.99
N THR A 106 8.70 47.50 15.34
CA THR A 106 8.59 46.04 15.26
C THR A 106 7.99 45.63 13.91
N ASP A 107 8.55 46.19 12.83
CA ASP A 107 8.64 45.47 11.57
C ASP A 107 9.33 44.13 11.85
N SER A 108 8.50 43.12 12.05
CA SER A 108 8.85 41.72 12.06
C SER A 108 7.84 40.99 11.19
N GLY A 109 7.74 41.46 9.95
CA GLY A 109 7.24 40.67 8.83
C GLY A 109 5.73 40.59 8.75
N ASP A 110 5.21 41.14 7.65
CA ASP A 110 4.04 40.61 6.96
C ASP A 110 4.32 39.14 6.58
N GLY A 111 4.14 38.24 7.54
CA GLY A 111 3.95 36.83 7.28
C GLY A 111 2.50 36.65 6.90
N ASP A 112 2.24 36.53 5.61
CA ASP A 112 1.04 35.91 5.06
C ASP A 112 0.96 34.47 5.59
N GLY A 113 0.53 34.33 6.85
CA GLY A 113 0.37 33.08 7.58
C GLY A 113 -0.82 32.33 7.02
N ASP A 114 -0.52 31.57 5.98
CA ASP A 114 -1.33 30.60 5.27
C ASP A 114 -2.28 29.82 6.21
N PRO A 115 -3.59 29.69 5.89
CA PRO A 115 -4.46 28.73 6.59
C PRO A 115 -4.00 27.27 6.44
N THR A 116 -2.92 26.97 5.72
CA THR A 116 -2.15 25.74 5.92
C THR A 116 -1.36 25.78 7.24
N GLY A 117 -2.05 25.43 8.32
CA GLY A 117 -1.56 25.23 9.69
C GLY A 117 -0.05 25.26 9.88
N SER A 118 0.48 26.47 10.11
CA SER A 118 1.84 26.69 10.62
C SER A 118 1.68 27.35 11.98
N GLY A 119 1.50 26.53 13.02
CA GLY A 119 1.29 26.99 14.38
C GLY A 119 2.58 27.59 14.95
N ASP A 120 2.50 28.86 15.35
CA ASP A 120 3.54 29.53 16.12
C ASP A 120 3.71 28.88 17.51
N GLY A 121 4.58 27.87 17.60
CA GLY A 121 5.29 27.54 18.84
C GLY A 121 4.72 26.46 19.78
N ASP A 122 3.66 25.74 19.41
CA ASP A 122 3.11 24.64 20.21
C ASP A 122 3.07 23.33 19.41
N GLY A 123 4.24 22.72 19.15
CA GLY A 123 4.41 21.31 18.74
C GLY A 123 3.34 20.73 17.82
N ASP A 124 3.34 21.16 16.55
CA ASP A 124 2.56 20.47 15.51
C ASP A 124 2.92 18.98 15.48
N PRO A 125 1.95 18.05 15.31
CA PRO A 125 2.25 16.62 15.26
C PRO A 125 3.19 16.31 14.09
N VAL A 126 4.45 15.96 14.41
CA VAL A 126 5.50 15.64 13.43
C VAL A 126 5.81 14.17 13.45
N CYS A 127 5.42 13.50 12.37
CA CYS A 127 5.69 12.09 12.22
C CYS A 127 7.18 11.76 12.05
N GLY A 128 7.66 10.79 12.82
CA GLY A 128 9.05 10.35 12.88
C GLY A 128 9.89 11.03 13.96
N ASP A 129 9.28 11.80 14.87
CA ASP A 129 9.98 12.46 15.98
C ASP A 129 10.08 11.56 17.25
N ASN A 130 9.52 10.34 17.19
CA ASN A 130 9.39 9.35 18.25
C ASN A 130 8.50 9.78 19.44
N ILE A 131 7.65 10.79 19.26
CA ILE A 131 6.71 11.27 20.26
C ILE A 131 5.34 11.31 19.60
N ALA A 132 4.41 10.47 20.05
CA ALA A 132 3.09 10.42 19.43
C ALA A 132 2.23 11.59 19.92
N GLN A 133 2.22 12.70 19.19
CA GLN A 133 1.59 13.97 19.57
C GLN A 133 0.21 14.12 18.95
N GLY A 134 -0.66 14.90 19.61
CA GLY A 134 -1.97 15.29 19.09
C GLY A 134 -2.74 14.15 18.40
N GLY A 135 -2.94 14.29 17.09
CA GLY A 135 -3.71 13.40 16.22
C GLY A 135 -2.98 12.14 15.72
N GLU A 136 -1.71 11.95 16.04
CA GLU A 136 -0.95 10.77 15.58
C GLU A 136 -1.41 9.51 16.30
N ASN A 137 -1.52 8.39 15.59
CA ASN A 137 -1.85 7.11 16.21
C ASN A 137 -0.67 6.57 17.00
N CYS A 138 0.53 6.75 16.48
CA CYS A 138 1.82 6.38 17.04
C CYS A 138 2.93 7.19 16.36
N ASP A 139 4.13 7.20 16.92
CA ASP A 139 5.34 7.72 16.27
C ASP A 139 6.57 6.90 16.69
N GLY A 140 7.20 6.21 15.73
CA GLY A 140 8.41 5.44 15.96
C GLY A 140 8.25 4.42 17.09
N THR A 141 8.87 4.69 18.25
CA THR A 141 8.74 3.86 19.45
C THR A 141 7.57 4.22 20.37
N ASP A 142 7.00 5.41 20.23
CA ASP A 142 5.82 5.82 21.00
C ASP A 142 4.55 5.28 20.35
N LEU A 143 4.07 4.16 20.87
CA LEU A 143 2.85 3.51 20.42
C LEU A 143 1.62 3.94 21.20
N LYS A 144 1.70 5.02 22.01
CA LYS A 144 0.64 5.43 22.96
C LYS A 144 0.19 4.29 23.88
N ASN A 145 1.14 3.47 24.35
CA ASN A 145 0.92 2.27 25.14
C ASN A 145 0.01 1.22 24.47
N LYS A 146 -0.10 1.23 23.13
CA LYS A 146 -0.79 0.19 22.39
C LYS A 146 0.13 -0.99 22.10
N THR A 147 -0.49 -2.15 21.99
CA THR A 147 0.13 -3.42 21.71
C THR A 147 -0.69 -4.19 20.69
N CYS A 148 -0.12 -5.23 20.07
CA CYS A 148 -0.86 -6.12 19.17
C CYS A 148 -2.16 -6.66 19.82
N SER A 149 -2.15 -6.90 21.13
CA SER A 149 -3.30 -7.40 21.89
C SER A 149 -4.49 -6.44 21.91
N ASP A 150 -4.27 -5.13 21.79
CA ASP A 150 -5.33 -4.13 21.69
C ASP A 150 -6.11 -4.22 20.37
N PHE A 151 -5.49 -4.81 19.34
CA PHE A 151 -6.04 -4.95 17.99
C PHE A 151 -6.42 -6.39 17.65
N ASN A 152 -6.74 -7.19 18.68
CA ASN A 152 -7.22 -8.56 18.53
C ASN A 152 -6.16 -9.54 17.96
N TYR A 153 -4.87 -9.27 18.19
CA TYR A 153 -3.80 -10.26 18.02
C TYR A 153 -3.47 -10.94 19.36
N GLY A 154 -2.75 -12.06 19.32
CA GLY A 154 -2.33 -12.77 20.53
C GLY A 154 -1.04 -12.24 21.15
N GLY A 155 -0.23 -11.52 20.36
CA GLY A 155 1.04 -10.98 20.79
C GLY A 155 1.87 -10.49 19.61
N GLY A 156 3.19 -10.46 19.80
CA GLY A 156 4.16 -9.97 18.82
C GLY A 156 4.63 -8.56 19.14
N THR A 157 5.25 -7.91 18.15
CA THR A 157 5.78 -6.56 18.28
C THR A 157 4.93 -5.62 17.42
N LEU A 158 4.26 -4.66 18.06
CA LEU A 158 3.55 -3.61 17.34
C LEU A 158 4.58 -2.57 16.87
N ALA A 159 4.56 -2.25 15.59
CA ALA A 159 5.43 -1.22 15.02
C ALA A 159 4.63 0.01 14.64
N CYS A 160 5.32 1.14 14.47
CA CYS A 160 4.77 2.35 13.91
C CYS A 160 5.56 2.75 12.66
N ALA A 161 4.86 2.96 11.55
CA ALA A 161 5.45 3.52 10.34
C ALA A 161 4.48 4.52 9.74
N ASN A 162 4.98 5.67 9.30
CA ASN A 162 4.17 6.76 8.75
C ASN A 162 2.98 7.12 9.68
N CYS A 163 3.24 7.16 10.98
CA CYS A 163 2.28 7.47 12.05
C CYS A 163 1.03 6.61 12.07
N SER A 164 1.17 5.40 11.52
CA SER A 164 0.15 4.37 11.48
C SER A 164 0.69 3.10 12.11
N PHE A 165 -0.20 2.39 12.80
CA PHE A 165 0.14 1.10 13.38
C PHE A 165 0.42 0.07 12.28
N VAL A 166 1.55 -0.62 12.40
CA VAL A 166 1.96 -1.72 11.53
C VAL A 166 1.87 -3.02 12.31
N PHE A 167 1.15 -3.99 11.74
CA PHE A 167 0.82 -5.27 12.38
C PHE A 167 1.61 -6.46 11.83
N ASP A 168 2.59 -6.23 10.97
CA ASP A 168 3.34 -7.30 10.29
C ASP A 168 4.10 -8.22 11.27
N ASP A 169 4.59 -7.65 12.38
CA ASP A 169 5.27 -8.38 13.45
C ASP A 169 4.31 -8.82 14.58
N CYS A 170 3.00 -8.57 14.43
CA CYS A 170 2.00 -9.14 15.31
C CYS A 170 1.77 -10.62 14.99
N CYS A 171 1.29 -11.38 15.96
CA CYS A 171 1.07 -12.81 15.80
C CYS A 171 -0.26 -13.26 16.40
N GLN A 172 -0.78 -14.37 15.90
CA GLN A 172 -2.06 -14.93 16.33
C GLN A 172 -1.88 -15.81 17.58
N GLY A 173 -2.71 -15.55 18.58
CA GLY A 173 -2.77 -16.28 19.84
C GLY A 173 -3.61 -17.54 19.74
N SER A 174 -3.67 -18.31 20.84
CA SER A 174 -4.41 -19.56 20.90
C SER A 174 -5.89 -19.37 20.55
N GLY A 175 -6.41 -20.17 19.63
CA GLY A 175 -7.79 -20.09 19.16
C GLY A 175 -8.05 -19.07 18.05
N GLN A 176 -7.04 -18.32 17.60
CA GLN A 176 -7.16 -17.36 16.49
C GLN A 176 -6.77 -17.97 15.14
N SER A 177 -7.32 -17.43 14.05
CA SER A 177 -7.06 -17.90 12.69
C SER A 177 -5.64 -17.57 12.24
N CYS A 178 -4.87 -18.56 11.80
CA CYS A 178 -3.52 -18.39 11.26
C CYS A 178 -3.49 -18.20 9.73
N ALA A 179 -4.63 -17.91 9.11
CA ALA A 179 -4.73 -17.76 7.66
C ALA A 179 -4.07 -16.47 7.12
N SER A 180 -4.06 -15.40 7.91
CA SER A 180 -3.56 -14.09 7.51
C SER A 180 -2.19 -13.76 8.11
N VAL A 181 -1.99 -14.14 9.37
CA VAL A 181 -0.81 -13.82 10.18
C VAL A 181 -0.40 -15.07 10.95
N GLY A 182 0.90 -15.35 11.03
CA GLY A 182 1.43 -16.54 11.69
C GLY A 182 1.10 -16.61 13.18
N CYS A 183 1.22 -17.80 13.76
CA CYS A 183 0.99 -17.99 15.19
C CYS A 183 2.14 -17.44 16.04
N CYS A 184 1.83 -17.02 17.27
CA CYS A 184 2.85 -16.59 18.22
C CYS A 184 3.81 -17.73 18.57
N ALA A 185 5.03 -17.36 19.01
CA ALA A 185 6.06 -18.33 19.36
C ALA A 185 5.53 -19.38 20.35
N GLY A 186 5.65 -20.66 19.97
CA GLY A 186 5.17 -21.80 20.76
C GLY A 186 3.79 -22.33 20.35
N LEU A 187 3.10 -21.69 19.41
CA LEU A 187 1.86 -22.17 18.82
C LEU A 187 2.09 -22.69 17.41
N THR A 188 1.28 -23.65 17.00
CA THR A 188 1.32 -24.21 15.64
C THR A 188 0.03 -23.93 14.90
N CYS A 189 0.13 -23.66 13.60
CA CYS A 189 -1.02 -23.51 12.73
C CYS A 189 -1.50 -24.91 12.32
N THR A 190 -2.65 -25.34 12.84
CA THR A 190 -3.22 -26.67 12.56
C THR A 190 -4.38 -26.56 11.57
N LEU A 191 -4.52 -27.57 10.69
CA LEU A 191 -5.54 -27.58 9.61
C LEU A 191 -6.90 -28.16 10.04
N LEU A 192 -7.00 -28.81 11.20
CA LEU A 192 -8.21 -29.47 11.71
C LEU A 192 -8.46 -29.00 13.15
N PRO A 193 -9.67 -28.53 13.53
CA PRO A 193 -10.91 -28.44 12.76
C PRO A 193 -11.08 -27.16 11.90
N LEU A 194 -10.22 -26.16 12.09
CA LEU A 194 -10.10 -24.92 11.30
C LEU A 194 -8.64 -24.45 11.38
N LEU A 195 -8.19 -23.61 10.44
CA LEU A 195 -6.84 -23.05 10.36
C LEU A 195 -6.52 -22.14 11.57
N VAL A 196 -6.22 -22.75 12.72
CA VAL A 196 -6.20 -22.09 14.03
C VAL A 196 -4.90 -22.35 14.77
N CYS A 197 -4.41 -21.34 15.50
CA CYS A 197 -3.27 -21.46 16.39
C CYS A 197 -3.62 -22.27 17.64
N GLN A 198 -2.88 -23.35 17.86
CA GLN A 198 -3.04 -24.28 18.99
C GLN A 198 -1.67 -24.59 19.60
#